data_AF-A0A2A4UA86-F1
#
_entry.id   AF-A0A2A4UA86-F1
#
_cell.length_a   1.000
_cell.length_b   1.000
_cell.length_c   1.000
_cell.angle_alpha   90.00
_cell.angle_beta   90.00
_cell.angle_gamma   90.00
#
_symmetry.space_group_name_H-M   'P 1'
#
loop_
_entity.id
_entity.type
_entity.pdbx_description
1 polymer ?
#
loop_
_entity_poly.entity_id
_entity_poly.type
_entity_poly.pdbx_seq_one_letter_code
_entity_poly.pdbx_strand_id
1 'polypeptide(L)'
;MFAKRGVAPALIWQSSMPLFAIWALAWPIYTQTIWLWFPIAVFITTALLSHMIKRPFWQYLHAIWGGFLNQKRRLPWHVLSFTAALAIAVAFFQSIPEFGFGLALTACLAFPLAELFDRIRHMQLGFSLHPEQTLLGHLALIISSAFLCAWSVHLYHGIHWQQLLIATLIAGIAASLCRALLPHNWNQPAAILAMGWILWLL
;
A
#
# COMPACT_ATOMS: atom_id res chain seq x y z
N MET A 1 26.68 4.79 -12.98
CA MET A 1 26.96 3.70 -11.99
C MET A 1 25.67 2.98 -11.57
N PHE A 2 24.72 2.75 -12.50
CA PHE A 2 23.38 2.18 -12.19
C PHE A 2 23.23 0.69 -12.56
N ALA A 3 24.23 0.07 -13.21
CA ALA A 3 24.06 -1.23 -13.88
C ALA A 3 24.83 -2.42 -13.27
N LYS A 4 25.57 -2.25 -12.15
CA LYS A 4 26.46 -3.32 -11.62
C LYS A 4 25.94 -4.04 -10.36
N ARG A 5 24.82 -3.64 -9.78
CA ARG A 5 24.19 -4.36 -8.67
C ARG A 5 22.82 -4.83 -9.13
N GLY A 6 22.68 -6.13 -9.35
CA GLY A 6 21.37 -6.74 -9.62
C GLY A 6 20.39 -6.36 -8.51
N VAL A 7 19.13 -6.13 -8.89
CA VAL A 7 18.06 -5.86 -7.92
C VAL A 7 17.89 -7.13 -7.07
N ALA A 8 17.89 -6.99 -5.74
CA ALA A 8 17.71 -8.15 -4.87
C ALA A 8 16.37 -8.83 -5.20
N PRO A 9 16.29 -10.17 -5.28
CA PRO A 9 15.03 -10.85 -5.62
C PRO A 9 13.86 -10.40 -4.74
N ALA A 10 14.09 -10.19 -3.45
CA ALA A 10 13.10 -9.67 -2.51
C ALA A 10 12.50 -8.32 -2.96
N LEU A 11 13.31 -7.43 -3.54
CA LEU A 11 12.88 -6.13 -4.06
C LEU A 11 12.01 -6.26 -5.31
N ILE A 12 12.32 -7.20 -6.21
CA ILE A 12 11.50 -7.47 -7.40
C ILE A 12 10.13 -8.00 -6.97
N TRP A 13 10.11 -8.92 -6.00
CA TRP A 13 8.88 -9.52 -5.51
C TRP A 13 8.01 -8.55 -4.71
N GLN A 14 8.60 -7.72 -3.85
CA GLN A 14 7.86 -6.66 -3.14
C GLN A 14 7.25 -5.65 -4.12
N SER A 15 7.99 -5.26 -5.16
CA SER A 15 7.49 -4.37 -6.21
C SER A 15 6.40 -5.00 -7.10
N SER A 16 6.23 -6.33 -7.08
CA SER A 16 5.18 -7.02 -7.84
C SER A 16 3.83 -7.12 -7.10
N MET A 17 3.79 -6.86 -5.79
CA MET A 17 2.55 -6.93 -5.00
C MET A 17 1.42 -6.03 -5.53
N PRO A 18 1.68 -4.78 -5.93
CA PRO A 18 0.70 -3.94 -6.61
C PRO A 18 0.10 -4.55 -7.89
N LEU A 19 0.88 -5.32 -8.64
CA LEU A 19 0.41 -5.95 -9.88
C LEU A 19 -0.63 -7.04 -9.57
N PHE A 20 -0.47 -7.76 -8.46
CA PHE A 20 -1.49 -8.70 -7.98
C PHE A 20 -2.77 -7.99 -7.49
N ALA A 21 -2.69 -6.69 -7.20
CA ALA A 21 -3.82 -5.85 -6.84
C ALA A 21 -4.30 -4.95 -7.99
N ILE A 22 -3.88 -5.20 -9.23
CA ILE A 22 -4.31 -4.39 -10.39
C ILE A 22 -5.82 -4.37 -10.59
N TRP A 23 -6.52 -5.39 -10.10
CA TRP A 23 -7.98 -5.45 -10.05
C TRP A 23 -8.62 -4.31 -9.23
N ALA A 24 -7.84 -3.60 -8.39
CA ALA A 24 -8.24 -2.34 -7.75
C ALA A 24 -8.77 -1.32 -8.76
N LEU A 25 -8.17 -1.25 -9.96
CA LEU A 25 -8.61 -0.37 -11.05
C LEU A 25 -10.02 -0.69 -11.55
N ALA A 26 -10.48 -1.93 -11.38
CA ALA A 26 -11.80 -2.38 -11.78
C ALA A 26 -12.86 -2.17 -10.68
N TRP A 27 -12.50 -1.68 -9.48
CA TRP A 27 -13.45 -1.47 -8.37
C TRP A 27 -14.71 -0.67 -8.77
N PRO A 28 -14.61 0.43 -9.54
CA PRO A 28 -15.78 1.20 -9.96
C PRO A 28 -16.78 0.40 -10.82
N ILE A 29 -16.37 -0.73 -11.39
CA ILE A 29 -17.21 -1.56 -12.26
C ILE A 29 -18.08 -2.53 -11.44
N TYR A 30 -17.71 -2.81 -10.18
CA TYR A 30 -18.44 -3.77 -9.36
C TYR A 30 -19.77 -3.21 -8.88
N THR A 31 -20.87 -3.84 -9.31
CA THR A 31 -22.23 -3.54 -8.83
C THR A 31 -22.48 -4.04 -7.40
N GLN A 32 -21.82 -5.14 -7.02
CA GLN A 32 -21.91 -5.73 -5.69
C GLN A 32 -20.53 -5.68 -5.02
N THR A 33 -20.35 -4.72 -4.11
CA THR A 33 -19.08 -4.45 -3.44
C THR A 33 -18.63 -5.58 -2.50
N ILE A 34 -19.54 -6.48 -2.10
CA ILE A 34 -19.21 -7.61 -1.24
C ILE A 34 -18.21 -8.58 -1.89
N TRP A 35 -18.18 -8.67 -3.22
CA TRP A 35 -17.24 -9.53 -3.94
C TRP A 35 -15.79 -9.06 -3.82
N LEU A 36 -15.55 -7.80 -3.43
CA LEU A 36 -14.19 -7.30 -3.18
C LEU A 36 -13.54 -7.97 -1.97
N TRP A 37 -14.33 -8.55 -1.06
CA TRP A 37 -13.80 -9.33 0.07
C TRP A 37 -13.26 -10.70 -0.35
N PHE A 38 -13.70 -11.26 -1.48
CA PHE A 38 -13.23 -12.55 -1.97
C PHE A 38 -11.71 -12.57 -2.24
N PRO A 39 -11.14 -11.68 -3.07
CA PRO A 39 -9.70 -11.63 -3.27
C PRO A 39 -8.92 -11.32 -1.98
N ILE A 40 -9.47 -10.48 -1.09
CA ILE A 40 -8.87 -10.22 0.24
C ILE A 40 -8.77 -11.52 1.06
N ALA A 41 -9.85 -12.30 1.12
CA ALA A 41 -9.86 -13.59 1.80
C ALA A 41 -8.87 -14.58 1.15
N VAL A 42 -8.78 -14.61 -0.19
CA VAL A 42 -7.80 -15.43 -0.91
C VAL A 42 -6.36 -15.03 -0.55
N PHE A 43 -6.03 -13.74 -0.49
CA PHE A 43 -4.69 -13.30 -0.08
C PHE A 43 -4.37 -13.67 1.36
N ILE A 44 -5.29 -13.44 2.31
CA ILE A 44 -5.10 -13.78 3.73
C ILE A 44 -4.90 -15.29 3.89
N THR A 45 -5.81 -16.08 3.34
CA THR A 45 -5.74 -17.54 3.45
C THR A 45 -4.46 -18.08 2.82
N THR A 46 -4.09 -17.60 1.63
CA THR A 46 -2.86 -18.03 0.97
C THR A 46 -1.61 -17.62 1.77
N ALA A 47 -1.59 -16.43 2.37
CA ALA A 47 -0.48 -15.97 3.21
C ALA A 47 -0.34 -16.85 4.46
N LEU A 48 -1.46 -17.17 5.13
CA LEU A 48 -1.48 -18.05 6.31
C LEU A 48 -1.08 -19.49 5.96
N LEU A 49 -1.61 -20.05 4.86
CA LEU A 49 -1.27 -21.38 4.38
C LEU A 49 0.22 -21.48 4.00
N SER A 50 0.80 -20.41 3.42
CA SER A 50 2.24 -20.33 3.15
C SER A 50 3.08 -20.46 4.42
N HIS A 51 2.57 -19.96 5.55
CA HIS A 51 3.25 -20.05 6.84
C HIS A 51 3.03 -21.42 7.52
N MET A 52 1.84 -21.99 7.42
CA MET A 52 1.48 -23.24 8.10
C MET A 52 2.01 -24.50 7.38
N ILE A 53 1.91 -24.55 6.06
CA ILE A 53 2.19 -25.78 5.29
C ILE A 53 3.67 -25.86 4.92
N LYS A 54 4.34 -26.99 5.20
CA LYS A 54 5.77 -27.22 4.94
C LYS A 54 6.07 -27.97 3.62
N ARG A 55 5.12 -28.02 2.68
CA ARG A 55 5.33 -28.63 1.36
C ARG A 55 6.13 -27.69 0.43
N PRO A 56 6.86 -28.22 -0.58
CA PRO A 56 7.78 -27.43 -1.40
C PRO A 56 7.12 -26.20 -2.03
N PHE A 57 5.95 -26.35 -2.65
CA PHE A 57 5.18 -25.23 -3.21
C PHE A 57 4.98 -24.07 -2.20
N TRP A 58 4.50 -24.39 -1.00
CA TRP A 58 4.22 -23.40 0.05
C TRP A 58 5.48 -22.79 0.65
N GLN A 59 6.59 -23.53 0.66
CA GLN A 59 7.89 -23.00 1.07
C GLN A 59 8.43 -21.99 0.07
N TYR A 60 8.30 -22.25 -1.24
CA TYR A 60 8.64 -21.29 -2.28
C TYR A 60 7.78 -20.04 -2.18
N LEU A 61 6.45 -20.21 -2.05
CA LEU A 61 5.54 -19.07 -1.88
C LEU A 61 5.88 -18.23 -0.64
N HIS A 62 6.17 -18.91 0.48
CA HIS A 62 6.57 -18.25 1.71
C HIS A 62 7.91 -17.51 1.56
N ALA A 63 8.89 -18.07 0.85
CA ALA A 63 10.18 -17.41 0.61
C ALA A 63 10.03 -16.13 -0.22
N ILE A 64 9.08 -16.12 -1.17
CA ILE A 64 8.75 -14.94 -1.99
C ILE A 64 8.11 -13.84 -1.12
N TRP A 65 7.27 -14.20 -0.15
CA TRP A 65 6.47 -13.24 0.64
C TRP A 65 7.04 -12.87 2.02
N GLY A 66 7.91 -13.71 2.59
CA GLY A 66 8.44 -13.60 3.96
C GLY A 66 9.97 -13.53 4.06
N GLY A 67 10.70 -13.60 2.93
CA GLY A 67 12.17 -13.58 2.89
C GLY A 67 12.83 -14.97 2.97
N PHE A 68 14.11 -15.04 2.61
CA PHE A 68 14.82 -16.31 2.33
C PHE A 68 15.14 -17.17 3.58
N LEU A 69 14.65 -18.41 3.52
CA LEU A 69 15.12 -19.74 3.98
C LEU A 69 16.03 -19.99 5.20
N ASN A 70 16.58 -19.02 5.93
CA ASN A 70 17.44 -19.35 7.07
C ASN A 70 16.98 -18.75 8.42
N GLN A 71 16.68 -19.69 9.33
CA GLN A 71 16.64 -19.62 10.80
C GLN A 71 15.37 -19.27 11.59
N LYS A 72 14.24 -18.83 11.00
CA LYS A 72 12.91 -18.94 11.65
C LYS A 72 11.85 -18.52 10.65
N ARG A 73 10.84 -19.37 10.41
CA ARG A 73 9.70 -19.04 9.54
C ARG A 73 8.94 -17.87 10.17
N ARG A 74 9.11 -16.66 9.64
CA ARG A 74 8.41 -15.47 10.13
C ARG A 74 7.03 -15.41 9.48
N LEU A 75 6.12 -14.59 10.02
CA LEU A 75 4.88 -14.29 9.31
C LEU A 75 5.20 -13.48 8.04
N PRO A 76 4.49 -13.69 6.91
CA PRO A 76 4.68 -12.94 5.67
C PRO A 76 4.07 -11.52 5.83
N TRP A 77 4.69 -10.71 6.68
CA TRP A 77 4.15 -9.43 7.12
C TRP A 77 3.93 -8.43 5.99
N HIS A 78 4.75 -8.44 4.95
CA HIS A 78 4.56 -7.56 3.79
C HIS A 78 3.20 -7.81 3.11
N VAL A 79 2.86 -9.07 2.86
CA VAL A 79 1.58 -9.43 2.24
C VAL A 79 0.42 -9.15 3.19
N LEU A 80 0.57 -9.47 4.47
CA LEU A 80 -0.48 -9.23 5.47
C LEU A 80 -0.75 -7.73 5.66
N SER A 81 0.30 -6.91 5.72
CA SER A 81 0.21 -5.44 5.84
C SER A 81 -0.50 -4.84 4.63
N PHE A 82 -0.07 -5.21 3.41
CA PHE A 82 -0.70 -4.76 2.18
C PHE A 82 -2.16 -5.22 2.06
N THR A 83 -2.44 -6.48 2.41
CA THR A 83 -3.81 -7.01 2.39
C THR A 83 -4.69 -6.34 3.42
N ALA A 84 -4.16 -5.99 4.60
CA ALA A 84 -4.88 -5.22 5.60
C ALA A 84 -5.18 -3.79 5.10
N ALA A 85 -4.23 -3.14 4.43
CA ALA A 85 -4.44 -1.83 3.81
C ALA A 85 -5.55 -1.88 2.74
N LEU A 86 -5.56 -2.92 1.89
CA LEU A 86 -6.64 -3.14 0.93
C LEU A 86 -7.99 -3.44 1.61
N ALA A 87 -7.99 -4.24 2.68
CA ALA A 87 -9.22 -4.53 3.44
C ALA A 87 -9.83 -3.26 4.04
N ILE A 88 -9.00 -2.36 4.58
CA ILE A 88 -9.43 -1.04 5.04
C ILE A 88 -10.01 -0.23 3.88
N ALA A 89 -9.33 -0.20 2.73
CA ALA A 89 -9.84 0.48 1.55
C ALA A 89 -11.18 -0.12 1.06
N VAL A 90 -11.38 -1.44 1.10
CA VAL A 90 -12.66 -2.08 0.80
C VAL A 90 -13.75 -1.63 1.79
N ALA A 91 -13.45 -1.58 3.08
CA ALA A 91 -14.41 -1.11 4.09
C ALA A 91 -14.85 0.33 3.83
N PHE A 92 -13.90 1.22 3.47
CA PHE A 92 -14.23 2.57 3.01
C PHE A 92 -15.02 2.54 1.70
N PHE A 93 -14.67 1.69 0.73
CA PHE A 93 -15.35 1.60 -0.56
C PHE A 93 -16.82 1.21 -0.42
N GLN A 94 -17.14 0.32 0.53
CA GLN A 94 -18.51 -0.08 0.82
C GLN A 94 -19.36 1.06 1.40
N SER A 95 -18.72 2.00 2.09
CA SER A 95 -19.40 3.15 2.71
C SER A 95 -19.44 4.36 1.78
N ILE A 96 -18.29 4.68 1.17
CA ILE A 96 -18.01 5.83 0.31
C ILE A 96 -17.06 5.35 -0.81
N PRO A 97 -17.61 4.95 -1.98
CA PRO A 97 -16.84 4.35 -3.08
C PRO A 97 -15.65 5.20 -3.53
N GLU A 98 -15.80 6.53 -3.53
CA GLU A 98 -14.77 7.47 -3.96
C GLU A 98 -13.53 7.38 -3.07
N PHE A 99 -13.74 7.30 -1.77
CA PHE A 99 -12.64 7.26 -0.81
C PHE A 99 -11.99 5.90 -0.85
N GLY A 100 -12.77 4.82 -0.80
CA GLY A 100 -12.23 3.47 -0.88
C GLY A 100 -11.40 3.22 -2.14
N PHE A 101 -11.84 3.73 -3.29
CA PHE A 101 -11.09 3.59 -4.55
C PHE A 101 -9.78 4.37 -4.51
N GLY A 102 -9.81 5.64 -4.07
CA GLY A 102 -8.61 6.47 -3.95
C GLY A 102 -7.59 5.90 -2.96
N LEU A 103 -8.06 5.34 -1.84
CA LEU A 103 -7.24 4.65 -0.85
C LEU A 103 -6.61 3.37 -1.41
N ALA A 104 -7.37 2.56 -2.15
CA ALA A 104 -6.86 1.36 -2.80
C ALA A 104 -5.77 1.70 -3.82
N LEU A 105 -5.99 2.73 -4.66
CA LEU A 105 -4.99 3.21 -5.60
C LEU A 105 -3.74 3.72 -4.89
N THR A 106 -3.90 4.44 -3.78
CA THR A 106 -2.79 4.92 -2.97
C THR A 106 -1.95 3.75 -2.43
N ALA A 107 -2.61 2.72 -1.89
CA ALA A 107 -1.92 1.52 -1.42
C ALA A 107 -1.17 0.81 -2.57
N CYS A 108 -1.76 0.74 -3.77
CA CYS A 108 -1.19 0.06 -4.91
C CYS A 108 -0.11 0.86 -5.66
N LEU A 109 -0.16 2.19 -5.66
CA LEU A 109 0.70 3.00 -6.54
C LEU A 109 1.58 3.97 -5.76
N ALA A 110 1.02 4.72 -4.81
CA ALA A 110 1.74 5.76 -4.07
C ALA A 110 2.80 5.18 -3.13
N PHE A 111 2.46 4.12 -2.39
CA PHE A 111 3.40 3.44 -1.48
C PHE A 111 4.61 2.84 -2.22
N PRO A 112 4.43 2.02 -3.27
CA PRO A 112 5.55 1.49 -4.05
C PRO A 112 6.38 2.58 -4.73
N LEU A 113 5.75 3.66 -5.20
CA LEU A 113 6.47 4.81 -5.76
C LEU A 113 7.38 5.44 -4.69
N ALA A 114 6.86 5.62 -3.48
CA ALA A 114 7.60 6.18 -2.38
C ALA A 114 8.80 5.31 -1.96
N GLU A 115 8.62 3.99 -1.93
CA GLU A 115 9.71 3.03 -1.71
C GLU A 115 10.74 3.05 -2.84
N LEU A 116 10.31 3.26 -4.10
CA LEU A 116 11.22 3.38 -5.24
C LEU A 116 12.12 4.60 -5.09
N PHE A 117 11.58 5.73 -4.63
CA PHE A 117 12.37 6.94 -4.37
C PHE A 117 13.33 6.76 -3.19
N ASP A 118 12.95 6.05 -2.13
CA ASP A 118 13.85 5.75 -1.00
C ASP A 118 15.10 4.98 -1.43
N ARG A 119 15.01 4.17 -2.50
CA ARG A 119 16.15 3.43 -3.05
C ARG A 119 17.23 4.34 -3.64
N ILE A 120 16.91 5.57 -4.00
CA ILE A 120 17.88 6.56 -4.47
C ILE A 120 18.83 6.95 -3.33
N ARG A 121 18.40 6.79 -2.05
CA ARG A 121 19.16 7.13 -0.83
C ARG A 121 19.67 8.57 -0.81
N HIS A 122 18.98 9.47 -1.52
CA HIS A 122 19.27 10.89 -1.52
C HIS A 122 18.37 11.59 -0.50
N MET A 123 18.94 12.46 0.35
CA MET A 123 18.22 13.19 1.40
C MET A 123 17.46 12.26 2.37
N GLN A 124 18.19 11.34 3.01
CA GLN A 124 17.63 10.51 4.08
C GLN A 124 17.23 11.37 5.28
N LEU A 125 16.06 11.08 5.86
CA LEU A 125 15.51 11.83 6.98
C LEU A 125 15.95 11.29 8.34
N GLY A 126 16.49 10.07 8.39
CA GLY A 126 17.06 9.49 9.60
C GLY A 126 16.03 9.14 10.68
N PHE A 127 14.79 8.81 10.29
CA PHE A 127 13.79 8.34 11.25
C PHE A 127 14.27 7.08 11.98
N SER A 128 14.05 7.03 13.30
CA SER A 128 14.55 5.94 14.15
C SER A 128 14.04 4.56 13.75
N LEU A 129 12.80 4.47 13.28
CA LEU A 129 12.18 3.23 12.84
C LEU A 129 12.45 2.88 11.37
N HIS A 130 12.84 3.87 10.55
CA HIS A 130 13.03 3.73 9.10
C HIS A 130 14.16 4.62 8.59
N PRO A 131 15.43 4.27 8.88
CA PRO A 131 16.58 5.09 8.49
C PRO A 131 16.73 5.24 6.97
N GLU A 132 16.12 4.34 6.19
CA GLU A 132 16.13 4.35 4.73
C GLU A 132 15.21 5.39 4.09
N GLN A 133 14.23 5.93 4.84
CA GLN A 133 13.24 6.86 4.30
C GLN A 133 13.85 8.19 3.90
N THR A 134 13.45 8.69 2.73
CA THR A 134 13.99 9.90 2.10
C THR A 134 12.94 10.99 1.96
N LEU A 135 13.37 12.25 1.95
CA LEU A 135 12.49 13.39 1.67
C LEU A 135 11.74 13.20 0.34
N LEU A 136 12.44 12.70 -0.68
CA LEU A 136 11.85 12.40 -1.99
C LEU A 136 10.75 11.33 -1.89
N GLY A 137 10.98 10.27 -1.13
CA GLY A 137 9.97 9.25 -0.88
C GLY A 137 8.73 9.81 -0.16
N HIS A 138 8.91 10.71 0.81
CA HIS A 138 7.79 11.34 1.50
C HIS A 138 6.99 12.29 0.58
N LEU A 139 7.68 13.15 -0.18
CA LEU A 139 7.04 14.04 -1.15
C LEU A 139 6.31 13.27 -2.24
N ALA A 140 6.93 12.21 -2.77
CA ALA A 140 6.30 11.34 -3.77
C ALA A 140 5.02 10.71 -3.21
N LEU A 141 5.05 10.20 -1.98
CA LEU A 141 3.86 9.64 -1.32
C LEU A 141 2.77 10.71 -1.20
N ILE A 142 3.07 11.88 -0.64
CA ILE A 142 2.10 12.95 -0.41
C ILE A 142 1.45 13.37 -1.73
N ILE A 143 2.24 13.70 -2.74
CA ILE A 143 1.76 14.23 -4.02
C ILE A 143 0.94 13.19 -4.77
N SER A 144 1.44 11.95 -4.86
CA SER A 144 0.72 10.89 -5.57
C SER A 144 -0.56 10.48 -4.85
N SER A 145 -0.56 10.41 -3.52
CA SER A 145 -1.77 10.13 -2.73
C SER A 145 -2.82 11.22 -2.90
N ALA A 146 -2.40 12.50 -2.84
CA ALA A 146 -3.29 13.63 -3.07
C ALA A 146 -3.93 13.55 -4.47
N PHE A 147 -3.12 13.33 -5.50
CA PHE A 147 -3.61 13.23 -6.87
C PHE A 147 -4.56 12.04 -7.07
N LEU A 148 -4.21 10.85 -6.58
CA LEU A 148 -5.02 9.65 -6.75
C LEU A 148 -6.36 9.75 -6.00
N CYS A 149 -6.36 10.27 -4.78
CA CYS A 149 -7.61 10.49 -4.04
C CYS A 149 -8.44 11.61 -4.67
N ALA A 150 -7.84 12.72 -5.11
CA ALA A 150 -8.57 13.80 -5.77
C ALA A 150 -9.19 13.34 -7.09
N TRP A 151 -8.43 12.56 -7.88
CA TRP A 151 -8.93 11.95 -9.11
C TRP A 151 -10.09 10.99 -8.83
N SER A 152 -9.96 10.15 -7.81
CA SER A 152 -11.02 9.23 -7.40
C SER A 152 -12.30 9.96 -7.04
N VAL A 153 -12.25 11.03 -6.24
CA VAL A 153 -13.45 11.81 -5.90
C VAL A 153 -14.02 12.53 -7.12
N HIS A 154 -13.15 13.08 -7.97
CA HIS A 154 -13.58 13.77 -9.18
C HIS A 154 -14.34 12.84 -10.14
N LEU A 155 -13.90 11.58 -10.28
CA LEU A 155 -14.54 10.58 -11.13
C LEU A 155 -16.02 10.34 -10.78
N TYR A 156 -16.39 10.43 -9.50
CA TYR A 156 -17.76 10.14 -9.06
C TYR A 156 -18.62 11.38 -8.84
N HIS A 157 -18.04 12.52 -8.43
CA HIS A 157 -18.82 13.67 -7.96
C HIS A 157 -18.63 14.95 -8.79
N GLY A 158 -17.65 15.01 -9.70
CA GLY A 158 -17.43 16.20 -10.55
C GLY A 158 -17.08 17.49 -9.79
N ILE A 159 -16.66 17.38 -8.51
CA ILE A 159 -16.37 18.51 -7.61
C ILE A 159 -15.17 19.33 -8.11
N HIS A 160 -15.14 20.61 -7.76
CA HIS A 160 -14.03 21.52 -8.02
C HIS A 160 -12.70 21.00 -7.44
N TRP A 161 -11.69 20.88 -8.32
CA TRP A 161 -10.39 20.28 -8.04
C TRP A 161 -9.61 20.94 -6.89
N GLN A 162 -9.78 22.26 -6.67
CA GLN A 162 -8.97 22.99 -5.70
C GLN A 162 -9.24 22.56 -4.25
N GLN A 163 -10.51 22.44 -3.85
CA GLN A 163 -10.87 22.02 -2.49
C GLN A 163 -10.50 20.56 -2.25
N LEU A 164 -10.73 19.69 -3.25
CA LEU A 164 -10.33 18.29 -3.19
C LEU A 164 -8.82 18.12 -3.05
N LEU A 165 -8.02 18.90 -3.79
CA LEU A 165 -6.56 18.85 -3.68
C LEU A 165 -6.08 19.24 -2.28
N ILE A 166 -6.70 20.22 -1.64
CA ILE A 166 -6.34 20.61 -0.26
C ILE A 166 -6.66 19.45 0.71
N ALA A 167 -7.87 18.91 0.69
CA ALA A 167 -8.27 17.82 1.58
C ALA A 167 -7.41 16.56 1.39
N THR A 168 -7.16 16.20 0.13
CA THR A 168 -6.36 15.01 -0.22
C THR A 168 -4.86 15.21 0.03
N LEU A 169 -4.36 16.46 0.00
CA LEU A 169 -3.01 16.79 0.45
C LEU A 169 -2.86 16.58 1.96
N ILE A 170 -3.85 16.99 2.77
CA ILE A 170 -3.85 16.76 4.22
C ILE A 170 -3.85 15.24 4.50
N ALA A 171 -4.68 14.47 3.79
CA ALA A 171 -4.66 13.01 3.87
C ALA A 171 -3.28 12.44 3.50
N GLY A 172 -2.66 12.91 2.41
CA GLY A 172 -1.31 12.51 2.01
C GLY A 172 -0.23 12.83 3.06
N ILE A 173 -0.33 13.97 3.75
CA ILE A 173 0.55 14.32 4.88
C ILE A 173 0.37 13.33 6.03
N ALA A 174 -0.85 12.95 6.35
CA ALA A 174 -1.11 11.95 7.39
C ALA A 174 -0.54 10.57 7.02
N ALA A 175 -0.67 10.16 5.75
CA ALA A 175 -0.06 8.95 5.25
C ALA A 175 1.47 8.95 5.44
N SER A 176 2.10 10.08 5.10
CA SER A 176 3.52 10.34 5.29
C SER A 176 3.95 10.28 6.77
N LEU A 177 3.17 10.86 7.68
CA LEU A 177 3.40 10.77 9.12
C LEU A 177 3.30 9.33 9.64
N CYS A 178 2.24 8.60 9.28
CA CYS A 178 2.09 7.19 9.62
C CYS A 178 3.26 6.35 9.10
N ARG A 179 3.73 6.65 7.88
CA ARG A 179 4.90 6.00 7.29
C ARG A 179 6.19 6.22 8.09
N ALA A 180 6.40 7.42 8.61
CA ALA A 180 7.58 7.76 9.41
C ALA A 180 7.53 7.20 10.84
N LEU A 181 6.35 7.22 11.47
CA LEU A 181 6.22 7.02 12.91
C LEU A 181 5.87 5.59 13.33
N LEU A 182 5.31 4.78 12.43
CA LEU A 182 4.83 3.44 12.77
C LEU A 182 5.77 2.33 12.30
N PRO A 183 5.80 1.17 12.96
CA PRO A 183 6.62 0.04 12.54
C PRO A 183 6.35 -0.39 11.09
N HIS A 184 7.35 -0.95 10.42
CA HIS A 184 7.33 -1.29 8.99
C HIS A 184 6.14 -2.17 8.57
N ASN A 185 5.65 -3.03 9.45
CA ASN A 185 4.52 -3.92 9.14
C ASN A 185 3.14 -3.27 9.36
N TRP A 186 3.08 -2.11 10.00
CA TRP A 186 1.84 -1.41 10.36
C TRP A 186 1.69 -0.06 9.68
N ASN A 187 2.77 0.47 9.11
CA ASN A 187 2.81 1.80 8.55
C ASN A 187 1.80 2.01 7.41
N GLN A 188 1.69 1.05 6.48
CA GLN A 188 0.78 1.12 5.34
C GLN A 188 -0.70 1.01 5.73
N PRO A 189 -1.16 -0.03 6.48
CA PRO A 189 -2.57 -0.11 6.88
C PRO A 189 -2.99 1.08 7.75
N ALA A 190 -2.13 1.52 8.68
CA ALA A 190 -2.43 2.68 9.50
C ALA A 190 -2.48 3.98 8.69
N ALA A 191 -1.60 4.16 7.70
CA ALA A 191 -1.65 5.30 6.80
C ALA A 191 -2.95 5.33 5.98
N ILE A 192 -3.36 4.19 5.42
CA ILE A 192 -4.63 4.09 4.67
C ILE A 192 -5.84 4.37 5.57
N LEU A 193 -5.83 3.85 6.80
CA LEU A 193 -6.86 4.14 7.79
C LEU A 193 -6.91 5.64 8.14
N ALA A 194 -5.75 6.25 8.41
CA ALA A 194 -5.64 7.67 8.76
C ALA A 194 -6.09 8.57 7.61
N MET A 195 -5.69 8.25 6.38
CA MET A 195 -6.16 8.94 5.18
C MET A 195 -7.67 8.86 5.04
N GLY A 196 -8.25 7.66 5.14
CA GLY A 196 -9.69 7.47 5.03
C GLY A 196 -10.45 8.22 6.11
N TRP A 197 -9.94 8.22 7.33
CA TRP A 197 -10.52 8.97 8.44
C TRP A 197 -10.49 10.49 8.21
N ILE A 198 -9.36 11.03 7.72
CA ILE A 198 -9.25 12.46 7.40
C ILE A 198 -10.17 12.86 6.26
N LEU A 199 -10.23 12.07 5.20
CA LEU A 199 -11.14 12.33 4.07
C LEU A 199 -12.61 12.23 4.50
N TRP A 200 -12.92 11.41 5.50
CA TRP A 200 -14.26 11.33 6.05
C TRP A 200 -14.64 12.54 6.93
N LEU A 201 -13.66 13.17 7.59
CA LEU A 201 -13.88 14.34 8.45
C LEU A 201 -13.94 15.68 7.70
N LEU A 202 -13.34 15.75 6.51
CA LEU A 202 -13.24 16.96 5.68
C LEU A 202 -14.31 17.00 4.60
#